data_AF-A0A9P1HI00-F1
#
_entry.id   AF-A0A9P1HI00-F1
#
_cell.length_a   1.000
_cell.length_b   1.000
_cell.length_c   1.000
_cell.angle_alpha   90.00
_cell.angle_beta   90.00
_cell.angle_gamma   90.00
#
_symmetry.space_group_name_H-M   'P 1'
#
loop_
_entity.id
_entity.type
_entity.pdbx_description
1 polymer ?
#
loop_
_entity_poly.entity_id
_entity_poly.type
_entity_poly.pdbx_seq_one_letter_code
_entity_poly.pdbx_strand_id
1 'polypeptide(L)'
;MWDVMSRSDNWYRPTTRNRTLSSIKREEANARERQRIQQLGAMFNILRSVLPIEDNMKIPKQAILKIACAYISYLNGIINNIEDVTSEARARLHNELSTLSKR
;
A
#
# COMPACT_ATOMS: atom_id res chain seq x y z
N MET A 1 15.83 32.74 26.61
CA MET A 1 16.85 33.74 26.20
C MET A 1 17.78 33.09 25.19
N TRP A 2 17.27 32.77 24.01
CA TRP A 2 18.10 32.37 22.87
C TRP A 2 18.36 33.64 22.07
N ASP A 3 19.30 34.45 22.55
CA ASP A 3 19.83 35.53 21.75
C ASP A 3 21.25 35.90 22.21
N VAL A 4 22.23 35.41 21.46
CA VAL A 4 23.49 36.13 21.22
C VAL A 4 23.89 35.82 19.79
N MET A 5 23.43 36.66 18.87
CA MET A 5 23.92 36.74 17.50
C MET A 5 25.38 37.17 17.47
N SER A 6 26.26 36.33 16.94
CA SER A 6 27.44 36.77 16.19
C SER A 6 27.32 36.20 14.79
N ARG A 7 26.82 37.07 13.90
CA ARG A 7 26.57 36.85 12.49
C ARG A 7 27.88 36.58 11.74
N SER A 8 28.24 35.32 11.62
CA SER A 8 29.17 34.82 10.59
C SER A 8 28.65 33.52 10.00
N ASP A 9 27.33 33.43 9.80
CA ASP A 9 26.71 32.40 8.98
C ASP A 9 26.92 32.75 7.52
N ASN A 10 28.15 32.54 7.07
CA ASN A 10 28.46 32.49 5.64
C ASN A 10 27.94 31.17 5.07
N TRP A 11 26.61 31.02 4.97
CA TRP A 11 25.95 30.01 4.14
C TRP A 11 26.04 30.33 2.64
N TYR A 12 26.93 31.23 2.23
CA TYR A 12 27.24 31.45 0.83
C TYR A 12 28.00 30.23 0.30
N ARG A 13 27.23 29.19 -0.06
CA ARG A 13 27.68 28.12 -0.93
C ARG A 13 28.12 28.80 -2.23
N PRO A 14 29.41 28.85 -2.59
CA PRO A 14 29.84 29.62 -3.76
C PRO A 14 29.11 29.12 -5.00
N THR A 15 28.27 29.97 -5.56
CA THR A 15 27.35 29.68 -6.66
C THR A 15 28.05 29.74 -8.01
N THR A 16 29.15 29.03 -8.22
CA THR A 16 29.70 28.77 -9.56
C THR A 16 30.64 27.56 -9.52
N ARG A 17 30.09 26.35 -9.28
CA ARG A 17 30.82 25.13 -9.65
C ARG A 17 30.58 24.88 -11.12
N ASN A 18 31.63 24.97 -11.94
CA ASN A 18 31.63 24.40 -13.29
C ASN A 18 31.13 22.96 -13.19
N ARG A 19 29.89 22.72 -13.64
CA ARG A 19 29.24 21.42 -13.54
C ARG A 19 29.93 20.46 -14.52
N THR A 20 30.60 19.45 -13.98
CA THR A 20 31.15 18.38 -14.80
C THR A 20 30.01 17.49 -15.32
N LEU A 21 30.20 16.87 -16.50
CA LEU A 21 29.25 15.90 -17.07
C LEU A 21 28.91 14.79 -16.06
N SER A 22 29.88 14.37 -15.23
CA SER A 22 29.68 13.41 -14.15
C SER A 22 28.69 13.91 -13.08
N SER A 23 28.80 15.18 -12.67
CA SER A 23 27.86 15.77 -11.72
C SER A 23 26.44 15.84 -12.27
N ILE A 24 26.28 16.15 -13.56
CA ILE A 24 24.98 16.22 -14.24
C ILE A 24 24.33 14.83 -14.28
N LYS A 25 25.07 13.80 -14.73
CA LYS A 25 24.59 12.42 -14.78
C LYS A 25 24.16 11.91 -13.39
N ARG A 26 24.90 12.25 -12.34
CA ARG A 26 24.54 11.89 -10.96
C ARG A 26 23.27 12.60 -10.49
N GLU A 27 23.13 13.89 -10.80
CA GLU A 27 21.93 14.65 -10.45
C GLU A 27 20.68 14.10 -11.15
N GLU A 28 20.81 13.76 -12.43
CA GLU A 28 19.77 13.11 -13.22
C GLU A 28 19.40 11.72 -12.67
N ALA A 29 20.40 10.89 -12.33
CA ALA A 29 20.18 9.60 -11.70
C ALA A 29 19.45 9.72 -10.35
N ASN A 30 19.83 10.70 -9.53
CA ASN A 30 19.16 10.97 -8.26
C ASN A 30 17.72 11.48 -8.46
N ALA A 31 17.47 12.29 -9.50
CA ALA A 31 16.12 12.73 -9.84
C ALA A 31 15.24 11.54 -10.27
N ARG A 32 15.77 10.65 -11.09
CA ARG A 32 15.08 9.40 -11.48
C ARG A 32 14.76 8.53 -10.27
N GLU A 33 15.71 8.33 -9.35
CA GLU A 33 15.45 7.50 -8.17
C GLU A 33 14.41 8.13 -7.25
N ARG A 34 14.43 9.46 -7.09
CA ARG A 34 13.38 10.17 -6.35
C ARG A 34 12.00 9.94 -6.97
N GLN A 35 11.87 10.05 -8.28
CA GLN A 35 10.62 9.78 -8.98
C GLN A 35 10.16 8.34 -8.77
N ARG A 36 11.06 7.36 -8.88
CA ARG A 36 10.76 5.94 -8.64
C ARG A 36 10.23 5.70 -7.21
N ILE A 37 10.86 6.29 -6.20
CA ILE A 37 10.43 6.17 -4.80
C ILE A 37 9.09 6.87 -4.55
N GLN A 38 8.83 8.02 -5.19
CA GLN A 38 7.53 8.69 -5.13
C GLN A 38 6.41 7.82 -5.73
N GLN A 39 6.66 7.22 -6.90
CA GLN A 39 5.73 6.28 -7.53
C GLN A 39 5.46 5.07 -6.61
N LEU A 40 6.51 4.49 -6.02
CA LEU A 40 6.34 3.40 -5.05
C LEU A 40 5.50 3.84 -3.85
N GLY A 41 5.70 5.07 -3.35
CA GLY A 41 4.88 5.65 -2.30
C GLY A 41 3.40 5.77 -2.69
N ALA A 42 3.11 6.22 -3.92
CA ALA A 42 1.75 6.30 -4.43
C ALA A 42 1.08 4.92 -4.52
N MET A 43 1.81 3.88 -4.96
CA MET A 43 1.30 2.51 -5.00
C MET A 43 0.96 1.98 -3.60
N PHE A 44 1.77 2.29 -2.57
CA PHE A 44 1.44 1.97 -1.19
C PHE A 44 0.16 2.66 -0.71
N ASN A 45 -0.11 3.89 -1.15
CA ASN A 45 -1.34 4.60 -0.81
C ASN A 45 -2.57 3.97 -1.50
N ILE A 46 -2.44 3.53 -2.76
CA ILE A 46 -3.49 2.78 -3.47
C ILE A 46 -3.78 1.45 -2.77
N LEU A 47 -2.73 0.72 -2.37
CA LEU A 47 -2.92 -0.52 -1.62
C LEU A 47 -3.63 -0.22 -0.29
N ARG A 48 -3.24 0.85 0.40
CA ARG A 48 -3.87 1.23 1.67
C ARG A 48 -5.36 1.55 1.51
N SER A 49 -5.77 2.24 0.46
CA SER A 49 -7.17 2.66 0.26
C SER A 49 -8.14 1.51 0.04
N VAL A 50 -7.65 0.32 -0.31
CA VAL A 50 -8.49 -0.88 -0.48
C VAL A 50 -8.52 -1.78 0.77
N LEU A 51 -7.73 -1.47 1.79
CA LEU A 51 -7.70 -2.25 3.03
C LEU A 51 -8.76 -1.74 4.01
N PRO A 52 -9.34 -2.63 4.85
CA PRO A 52 -10.32 -2.26 5.87
C PRO A 52 -9.62 -1.58 7.05
N ILE A 53 -9.19 -0.33 6.88
CA ILE A 53 -8.38 0.44 7.80
C ILE A 53 -8.90 1.86 7.87
N GLU A 54 -8.84 2.50 9.04
CA GLU A 54 -9.15 3.92 9.19
C GLU A 54 -8.20 4.83 8.38
N ASP A 55 -8.78 5.75 7.60
CA ASP A 55 -8.04 6.63 6.68
C ASP A 55 -7.02 7.53 7.39
N ASN A 56 -7.29 7.95 8.63
CA ASN A 56 -6.44 8.88 9.37
C ASN A 56 -5.32 8.23 10.19
N MET A 57 -5.22 6.89 10.21
CA MET A 57 -4.22 6.20 11.03
C MET A 57 -2.83 6.26 10.40
N LYS A 58 -1.76 6.57 11.13
CA LYS A 58 -0.40 6.44 10.58
C LYS A 58 0.05 4.99 10.66
N ILE A 59 0.25 4.35 9.50
CA ILE A 59 0.60 2.93 9.42
C ILE A 59 1.95 2.76 8.70
N PRO A 60 2.88 1.99 9.27
CA PRO A 60 4.16 1.73 8.62
C PRO A 60 3.99 0.84 7.38
N LYS A 61 4.81 1.05 6.34
CA LYS A 61 4.75 0.29 5.06
C LYS A 61 4.74 -1.23 5.25
N GLN A 62 5.51 -1.74 6.22
CA GLN A 62 5.53 -3.16 6.54
C GLN A 62 4.19 -3.67 7.07
N ALA A 63 3.50 -2.88 7.90
CA ALA A 63 2.18 -3.26 8.42
C ALA A 63 1.13 -3.26 7.31
N ILE A 64 1.19 -2.32 6.35
CA ILE A 64 0.31 -2.33 5.17
C ILE A 64 0.41 -3.68 4.43
N LEU A 65 1.63 -4.19 4.21
CA LEU A 65 1.83 -5.49 3.57
C LEU A 65 1.25 -6.65 4.39
N LYS A 66 1.48 -6.67 5.72
CA LYS A 66 0.94 -7.71 6.60
C LYS A 66 -0.59 -7.71 6.60
N ILE A 67 -1.21 -6.54 6.68
CA ILE A 67 -2.66 -6.39 6.66
C ILE A 67 -3.22 -6.81 5.31
N ALA A 68 -2.56 -6.45 4.21
CA ALA A 68 -2.98 -6.88 2.87
C ALA A 68 -2.99 -8.41 2.73
N CYS A 69 -1.93 -9.09 3.17
CA CYS A 69 -1.89 -10.56 3.15
C CYS A 69 -3.01 -11.17 4.02
N ALA A 70 -3.21 -10.64 5.24
CA ALA A 70 -4.26 -11.11 6.12
C ALA A 70 -5.66 -10.89 5.51
N TYR A 71 -5.86 -9.74 4.85
CA TYR A 71 -7.14 -9.40 4.23
C TYR A 71 -7.46 -10.29 3.03
N ILE A 72 -6.47 -10.59 2.17
CA ILE A 72 -6.64 -11.56 1.08
C ILE A 72 -7.05 -12.92 1.65
N SER A 73 -6.35 -13.42 2.68
CA SER A 73 -6.70 -14.70 3.32
C SER A 73 -8.09 -14.69 3.94
N TYR A 74 -8.49 -13.57 4.57
CA TYR A 74 -9.82 -13.38 5.14
C TYR A 74 -10.92 -13.43 4.06
N LEU A 75 -10.74 -12.69 2.96
CA LEU A 75 -11.68 -12.69 1.83
C LEU A 75 -11.82 -14.08 1.21
N ASN A 76 -10.71 -14.81 1.03
CA ASN A 76 -10.74 -16.20 0.56
C ASN A 76 -11.55 -17.11 1.49
N GLY A 77 -11.39 -16.94 2.81
CA GLY A 77 -12.17 -17.69 3.81
C GLY A 77 -13.67 -17.41 3.71
N ILE A 78 -14.07 -16.15 3.48
CA ILE A 78 -15.48 -15.80 3.27
C ILE A 78 -16.02 -16.45 2.00
N ILE A 79 -15.30 -16.35 0.89
CA ILE A 79 -15.73 -16.90 -0.40
C ILE A 79 -15.97 -18.41 -0.30
N ASN A 80 -15.02 -19.15 0.29
CA ASN A 80 -15.13 -20.60 0.43
C ASN A 80 -16.30 -21.00 1.34
N ASN A 81 -16.49 -20.29 2.46
CA ASN A 81 -17.62 -20.56 3.35
C ASN A 81 -18.98 -20.35 2.65
N ILE A 82 -19.10 -19.30 1.83
CA ILE A 82 -20.30 -19.06 1.03
C ILE A 82 -20.53 -20.21 0.03
N GLU A 83 -19.48 -20.71 -0.61
CA GLU A 83 -19.57 -21.87 -1.51
C GLU A 83 -20.05 -23.13 -0.79
N ASP A 84 -19.56 -23.37 0.43
CA ASP A 84 -20.02 -24.49 1.27
C ASP A 84 -21.50 -24.35 1.64
N VAL A 85 -21.92 -23.18 2.15
CA VAL A 85 -23.31 -22.91 2.53
C VAL A 85 -24.27 -23.04 1.35
N THR A 86 -23.88 -22.52 0.18
CA THR A 86 -24.70 -22.61 -1.04
C THR A 86 -24.79 -24.05 -1.55
N SER A 87 -23.70 -24.82 -1.48
CA SER A 87 -23.68 -26.24 -1.84
C SER A 87 -24.58 -27.07 -0.94
N GLU A 88 -24.53 -26.83 0.37
CA GLU A 88 -25.44 -27.45 1.34
C GLU A 88 -26.90 -27.12 1.05
N ALA A 89 -27.21 -25.84 0.80
CA ALA A 89 -28.58 -25.41 0.49
C ALA A 89 -29.11 -26.10 -0.78
N ARG A 90 -28.28 -26.23 -1.82
CA ARG A 90 -28.63 -26.95 -3.06
C ARG A 90 -28.84 -28.44 -2.82
N ALA A 91 -28.00 -29.08 -2.00
CA ALA A 91 -28.17 -30.48 -1.63
C ALA A 91 -29.47 -30.73 -0.86
N ARG A 92 -29.83 -29.82 0.07
CA ARG A 92 -31.10 -29.88 0.80
C ARG A 92 -32.30 -29.79 -0.15
N LEU A 93 -32.31 -28.81 -1.05
CA LEU A 93 -33.38 -28.67 -2.05
C LEU A 93 -33.49 -29.89 -2.96
N HIS A 94 -32.37 -30.46 -3.40
CA HIS A 94 -32.37 -31.68 -4.21
C HIS A 94 -32.98 -32.88 -3.46
N ASN A 95 -32.64 -33.06 -2.18
CA ASN A 95 -33.23 -34.10 -1.36
C ASN A 95 -34.74 -33.90 -1.18
N GLU A 96 -35.18 -32.66 -0.93
CA GLU A 96 -36.60 -32.33 -0.76
C GLU A 96 -37.40 -32.61 -2.05
N LEU A 97 -36.91 -32.16 -3.21
CA LEU A 97 -37.52 -32.46 -4.51
C LEU A 97 -37.56 -33.97 -4.81
N SER A 98 -36.50 -34.71 -4.46
CA SER A 98 -36.48 -36.17 -4.62
C SER A 98 -37.52 -36.87 -3.75
N THR A 99 -37.79 -36.36 -2.55
CA THR A 99 -38.82 -36.92 -1.66
C THR A 99 -40.25 -36.63 -2.14
N LEU A 100 -40.50 -35.45 -2.71
CA LEU A 100 -41.79 -35.09 -3.29
C LEU A 100 -42.10 -35.87 -4.56
N SER A 101 -41.09 -36.14 -5.40
CA SER A 101 -41.27 -36.95 -6.62
C SER A 101 -41.53 -38.43 -6.35
N LYS A 102 -41.34 -38.92 -5.12
CA LYS A 102 -41.53 -40.32 -4.71
C LYS A 102 -42.87 -40.58 -4.00
N ARG A 103 -43.71 -39.55 -3.80
CA ARG A 103 -45.09 -39.67 -3.32
C ARG A 103 -46.06 -39.65 -4.50
#